data_AF-A0A2G5X4N9-F1
#
_entry.id   AF-A0A2G5X4N9-F1
#
_cell.length_a   1.000
_cell.length_b   1.000
_cell.length_c   1.000
_cell.angle_alpha   90.00
_cell.angle_beta   90.00
_cell.angle_gamma   90.00
#
_symmetry.space_group_name_H-M   'P 1'
#
loop_
_entity.id
_entity.type
_entity.pdbx_description
1 polymer ?
#
loop_
_entity_poly.entity_id
_entity_poly.type
_entity_poly.pdbx_seq_one_letter_code
_entity_poly.pdbx_strand_id
1 'polypeptide(L)' 'MEGFIAVEAIVLYLVGLFVLFIVIQVAVTKGINNSIIGEMFEKQYGKRDKGKGISELLEKEYGQTEDDDKI' A
#
# COMPACT_ATOMS: atom_id res chain seq x y z
N MET A 1 -10.20 -11.58 -44.45
CA MET A 1 -11.05 -10.99 -43.38
C MET A 1 -11.00 -11.82 -42.10
N GLU A 2 -11.02 -13.16 -42.16
CA GLU A 2 -11.01 -14.02 -40.97
C GLU A 2 -9.80 -13.85 -40.05
N GLY A 3 -8.59 -13.70 -40.60
CA GLY A 3 -7.37 -13.48 -39.80
C GLY A 3 -7.33 -12.15 -39.05
N PHE A 4 -8.02 -11.12 -39.53
CA PHE A 4 -8.07 -9.81 -38.88
C PHE A 4 -8.93 -9.87 -37.61
N ILE A 5 -10.09 -10.52 -37.69
CA ILE A 5 -10.98 -10.74 -36.54
C ILE A 5 -10.29 -11.59 -35.46
N ALA A 6 -9.49 -12.58 -35.85
CA ALA A 6 -8.72 -13.39 -34.90
C ALA A 6 -7.70 -12.55 -34.11
N VAL A 7 -7.01 -11.61 -34.77
CA VAL A 7 -6.06 -10.71 -34.10
C VAL A 7 -6.77 -9.76 -33.15
N GLU A 8 -7.90 -9.17 -33.55
CA GLU A 8 -8.69 -8.30 -32.67
C GLU A 8 -9.18 -9.03 -31.41
N ALA A 9 -9.65 -10.27 -31.56
CA ALA A 9 -10.07 -11.10 -30.43
C ALA A 9 -8.92 -11.39 -29.46
N ILE A 10 -7.72 -11.67 -29.97
CA ILE A 10 -6.53 -11.91 -29.14
C ILE A 10 -6.14 -10.64 -28.38
N VAL A 11 -6.16 -9.47 -29.03
CA VAL A 11 -5.85 -8.20 -28.39
C VAL A 11 -6.83 -7.90 -27.26
N LEU A 12 -8.14 -8.05 -27.49
CA LEU A 12 -9.15 -7.84 -26.46
C LEU A 12 -8.98 -8.82 -25.28
N TYR A 13 -8.64 -10.08 -25.58
CA TYR A 13 -8.35 -11.08 -24.55
C TYR A 13 -7.16 -10.69 -23.67
N LEU A 14 -6.06 -10.25 -24.27
CA LEU A 14 -4.86 -9.80 -23.54
C LEU A 14 -5.14 -8.54 -22.71
N VAL A 15 -5.90 -7.59 -23.24
CA VAL A 15 -6.33 -6.40 -22.50
C VAL A 15 -7.18 -6.78 -21.29
N GLY A 16 -8.12 -7.72 -21.47
CA GLY A 16 -8.94 -8.24 -20.36
C GLY A 16 -8.10 -8.89 -19.27
N LEU A 17 -7.13 -9.73 -19.65
CA LEU A 17 -6.18 -10.33 -18.71
C LEU A 17 -5.33 -9.28 -17.98
N PHE A 18 -4.91 -8.24 -18.69
CA PHE A 18 -4.12 -7.16 -18.09
C PHE A 18 -4.93 -6.38 -17.04
N VAL A 19 -6.18 -6.03 -17.34
CA VAL A 19 -7.08 -5.40 -16.38
C VAL A 19 -7.34 -6.31 -15.18
N LEU A 20 -7.60 -7.60 -15.42
CA LEU A 20 -7.81 -8.58 -14.36
C LEU A 20 -6.58 -8.70 -13.44
N PHE A 21 -5.37 -8.73 -14.03
CA PHE A 21 -4.12 -8.72 -13.27
C PHE A 21 -4.03 -7.51 -12.35
N ILE A 22 -4.33 -6.30 -12.85
CA ILE A 22 -4.33 -5.08 -12.04
C ILE A 22 -5.34 -5.18 -10.89
N VAL A 23 -6.57 -5.64 -11.16
CA VAL A 23 -7.61 -5.78 -10.14
C VAL A 23 -7.16 -6.73 -9.03
N ILE A 24 -6.61 -7.90 -9.39
CA ILE A 24 -6.09 -8.86 -8.41
C ILE A 24 -4.91 -8.25 -7.66
N GLN A 25 -3.96 -7.63 -8.35
CA GLN A 25 -2.79 -7.02 -7.70
C GLN A 25 -3.22 -5.93 -6.71
N VAL A 26 -4.17 -5.08 -7.07
CA VAL A 26 -4.70 -4.04 -6.19
C VAL A 26 -5.46 -4.65 -5.01
N ALA A 27 -6.33 -5.64 -5.25
CA ALA A 27 -7.09 -6.32 -4.21
C ALA A 27 -6.17 -7.05 -3.22
N VAL A 28 -5.16 -7.76 -3.73
CA VAL A 28 -4.15 -8.47 -2.94
C VAL A 28 -3.24 -7.48 -2.22
N THR A 29 -2.74 -6.42 -2.87
CA THR A 29 -1.86 -5.43 -2.24
C THR A 29 -2.60 -4.66 -1.15
N LYS A 30 -3.82 -4.21 -1.43
CA LYS A 30 -4.68 -3.50 -0.46
C LYS A 30 -5.14 -4.43 0.66
N GLY A 31 -5.37 -5.70 0.35
CA GLY A 31 -5.68 -6.75 1.31
C GLY A 31 -4.49 -7.06 2.23
N ILE A 32 -3.30 -7.31 1.67
CA ILE A 32 -2.06 -7.57 2.42
C ILE A 32 -1.70 -6.36 3.29
N ASN A 33 -1.80 -5.14 2.76
CA ASN A 33 -1.50 -3.91 3.50
C ASN A 33 -2.45 -3.63 4.68
N ASN A 34 -3.57 -4.36 4.78
CA ASN A 34 -4.51 -4.28 5.89
C ASN A 34 -4.69 -5.63 6.62
N SER A 35 -3.77 -6.58 6.39
CA SER A 35 -3.83 -7.95 6.89
C SER A 35 -2.68 -8.23 7.85
N ILE A 36 -2.91 -9.20 8.76
CA ILE A 36 -1.94 -9.78 9.70
C ILE A 36 -0.63 -10.16 8.99
N ILE A 37 -0.68 -10.56 7.71
CA ILE A 37 0.53 -10.89 6.93
C ILE A 37 1.34 -9.62 6.63
N GLY A 38 0.71 -8.50 6.28
CA GLY A 38 1.40 -7.21 6.09
C GLY A 38 2.02 -6.70 7.38
N GLU A 39 1.30 -6.81 8.50
CA GLU A 39 1.81 -6.47 9.83
C GLU A 39 2.96 -7.41 10.27
N MET A 40 2.86 -8.71 9.97
CA MET A 40 3.90 -9.68 10.27
C MET A 40 5.14 -9.46 9.40
N PHE A 41 4.97 -9.13 8.12
CA PHE A 41 6.07 -8.73 7.22
C PHE A 41 6.71 -7.41 7.67
N GLU A 42 5.94 -6.41 8.12
CA GLU A 42 6.48 -5.18 8.71
C GLU A 42 7.30 -5.46 9.97
N LYS A 43 6.81 -6.37 10.83
CA LYS A 43 7.51 -6.79 12.06
C LYS A 43 8.78 -7.60 11.78
N GLN A 44 8.80 -8.44 10.73
CA GLN A 44 9.95 -9.28 10.40
C GLN A 44 10.99 -8.60 9.51
N TYR A 45 10.58 -7.69 8.61
CA TYR A 45 11.47 -7.06 7.62
C TYR A 45 11.80 -5.59 7.87
N GLY A 46 11.24 -4.96 8.89
CA GLY A 46 11.74 -3.68 9.41
C GLY A 46 11.41 -2.45 8.56
N LYS A 47 10.45 -1.66 9.06
CA LYS A 47 10.22 -0.23 8.78
C LYS A 47 10.19 0.21 7.31
N ARG A 48 8.98 0.29 6.77
CA ARG A 48 8.58 1.47 5.99
C ARG A 48 7.69 2.33 6.86
N ASP A 49 8.34 3.00 7.81
CA ASP A 49 7.76 4.00 8.70
C ASP A 49 7.29 5.20 7.86
N LYS A 50 6.09 5.11 7.28
CA LYS A 50 5.40 6.27 6.72
C LYS A 50 4.47 6.83 7.80
N GLY A 51 5.07 7.54 8.76
CA GLY A 51 4.36 8.61 9.45
C GLY A 51 4.07 8.41 10.93
N LYS A 52 4.64 7.42 11.62
CA LYS A 52 4.57 7.37 13.09
C LYS A 52 5.90 7.70 13.78
N GLY A 53 7.02 7.27 13.20
CA GLY A 53 8.34 7.54 13.78
C GLY A 53 8.70 9.02 13.89
N ILE A 54 8.40 9.84 12.88
CA ILE A 54 8.79 11.27 12.92
C ILE A 54 7.93 12.05 13.92
N SER A 55 6.61 11.82 13.96
CA SER A 55 5.71 12.47 14.92
C SER A 55 6.01 12.08 16.37
N GLU A 56 6.31 10.80 16.62
CA GLU A 56 6.65 10.30 17.96
C GLU A 56 8.05 10.74 18.43
N LEU A 57 9.01 10.91 17.50
CA LEU A 57 10.31 11.49 17.80
C LEU A 57 10.23 13.01 18.03
N LEU A 58 9.38 13.72 17.29
CA LEU A 58 9.15 15.15 17.50
C LEU A 58 8.44 15.44 18.83
N GLU A 59 7.48 14.61 19.25
CA GLU A 59 6.89 14.71 20.60
C GLU A 59 7.93 14.47 21.70
N LYS A 60 8.85 13.52 21.50
CA LYS A 60 9.91 13.24 22.48
C LYS A 60 10.95 14.35 22.58
N GLU A 61 11.22 15.06 21.48
CA GLU A 61 12.27 16.08 21.40
C GLU A 61 11.75 17.52 21.62
N TYR A 62 10.46 17.78 21.36
CA TYR A 62 9.82 19.09 21.52
C TYR A 62 8.63 19.13 22.50
N GLY A 63 8.13 17.98 22.99
CA GLY A 63 6.94 17.89 23.85
C GLY A 63 7.16 18.22 25.33
N GLN A 64 8.31 18.76 25.71
CA GLN A 64 8.51 19.32 27.06
C GLN A 64 8.28 20.84 27.03
N THR A 65 7.01 21.23 26.99
CA THR A 65 6.52 22.49 27.56
C THR A 65 5.30 22.11 28.38
N GLU A 66 5.55 21.64 29.60
CA GLU A 66 5.26 22.44 30.81
C GLU A 66 3.76 22.79 30.90
N ASP A 67 3.02 21.85 31.50
CA ASP A 67 2.08 22.25 32.56
C ASP A 67 2.93 22.91 33.65
N ASP A 68 3.04 24.24 33.64
CA ASP A 68 3.40 25.03 34.80
C ASP A 68 2.85 26.46 34.65
N ASP A 69 1.54 26.56 34.38
CA ASP A 69 0.79 27.78 34.72
C ASP A 69 0.62 27.81 36.24
N LYS A 70 1.66 28.35 36.90
CA LYS A 70 1.59 28.84 38.28
C LYS A 70 0.77 30.13 38.29
N ILE A 71 -0.30 30.16 39.10
CA ILE A 71 -0.53 31.05 40.27
C ILE A 71 -1.85 30.66 40.94
#